data_AF-A0A822GPE3-F1
#
_entry.id   AF-A0A822GPE3-F1
#
_cell.length_a   1.000
_cell.length_b   1.000
_cell.length_c   1.000
_cell.angle_alpha   90.00
_cell.angle_beta   90.00
_cell.angle_gamma   90.00
#
_symmetry.space_group_name_H-M   'P 1'
#
loop_
_entity.id
_entity.type
_entity.pdbx_description
1 polymer ?
#
loop_
_entity_poly.entity_id
_entity_poly.type
_entity_poly.pdbx_seq_one_letter_code
_entity_poly.pdbx_strand_id
1 'polypeptide(L)'
;MIVYNYVKDKHSFETFYRKMLVKRLLGKLSASNDNEQSMILRLKNTCDFAYASKLEKMLQDVNLSETLLDQYQTYCEKNKLDDIVDFSVIVLSSNSWLFAAPSNFILPVELKKTFDSFIKFYTQQHTSRKLTWLHQHSKGDLQTLYTKPRYILHVCIDLVYDLIFICFDGLIMNFIVFFYYYL
;
A
#
# COMPACT_ATOMS: atom_id res chain seq x y z
N MET A 1 -1.65 -28.73 -9.14
CA MET A 1 -2.92 -28.04 -8.86
C MET A 1 -4.08 -28.96 -9.21
N ILE A 2 -4.16 -30.10 -8.51
CA ILE A 2 -5.13 -31.16 -8.83
C ILE A 2 -6.39 -30.96 -7.98
N VAL A 3 -6.22 -30.53 -6.72
CA VAL A 3 -7.29 -30.26 -5.76
C VAL A 3 -8.26 -29.17 -6.23
N TYR A 4 -7.77 -28.14 -6.94
CA TYR A 4 -8.63 -27.05 -7.45
C TYR A 4 -9.75 -27.56 -8.37
N ASN A 5 -9.48 -28.60 -9.17
CA ASN A 5 -10.47 -29.17 -10.08
C ASN A 5 -11.64 -29.86 -9.35
N TYR A 6 -11.46 -30.20 -8.07
CA TYR A 6 -12.49 -30.81 -7.23
C TYR A 6 -13.26 -29.79 -6.38
N VAL A 7 -12.91 -28.50 -6.46
CA VAL A 7 -13.64 -27.44 -5.78
C VAL A 7 -14.95 -27.20 -6.50
N LYS A 8 -16.07 -27.44 -5.80
CA LYS A 8 -17.43 -27.26 -6.34
C LYS A 8 -17.75 -25.79 -6.62
N ASP A 9 -17.36 -24.89 -5.71
CA ASP A 9 -17.58 -23.46 -5.83
C ASP A 9 -16.27 -22.72 -6.11
N LYS A 10 -15.92 -22.63 -7.40
CA LYS A 10 -14.72 -21.94 -7.87
C LYS A 10 -14.78 -20.44 -7.59
N HIS A 11 -15.95 -19.82 -7.72
CA HIS A 11 -16.11 -18.38 -7.50
C HIS A 11 -15.82 -18.01 -6.04
N SER A 12 -16.30 -18.80 -5.08
CA SER A 12 -16.01 -18.59 -3.66
C SER A 12 -14.50 -18.71 -3.40
N PHE A 13 -13.85 -19.75 -3.92
CA PHE A 13 -12.39 -19.89 -3.83
C PHE A 13 -11.66 -18.67 -4.39
N GLU A 14 -12.00 -18.21 -5.59
CA GLU A 14 -11.38 -17.05 -6.23
C GLU A 14 -11.54 -15.77 -5.40
N THR A 15 -12.72 -15.55 -4.84
CA THR A 15 -13.01 -14.38 -4.00
C THR A 15 -12.19 -14.41 -2.71
N PHE A 16 -12.14 -15.56 -2.03
CA PHE A 16 -11.36 -15.72 -0.80
C PHE A 16 -9.86 -15.68 -1.06
N TYR A 17 -9.38 -16.34 -2.10
CA TYR A 17 -7.97 -16.35 -2.46
C TYR A 17 -7.48 -14.94 -2.79
N ARG A 18 -8.22 -14.19 -3.62
CA ARG A 18 -7.92 -12.79 -3.91
C ARG A 18 -7.86 -11.94 -2.63
N LYS A 19 -8.84 -12.08 -1.73
CA LYS A 19 -8.86 -11.35 -0.46
C LYS A 19 -7.64 -11.65 0.41
N MET A 20 -7.21 -12.92 0.46
CA MET A 20 -6.02 -13.31 1.22
C MET A 20 -4.72 -12.85 0.55
N LEU A 21 -4.66 -12.86 -0.79
CA LEU A 21 -3.51 -12.32 -1.54
C LEU A 21 -3.34 -10.82 -1.27
N VAL A 22 -4.42 -10.03 -1.32
CA VAL A 22 -4.38 -8.60 -0.95
C VAL A 22 -3.73 -8.44 0.43
N LYS A 23 -4.21 -9.16 1.44
CA LYS A 23 -3.68 -9.06 2.80
C LYS A 23 -2.19 -9.38 2.91
N ARG A 24 -1.72 -10.42 2.20
CA ARG A 24 -0.30 -10.80 2.21
C ARG A 24 0.57 -9.77 1.52
N LEU A 25 0.14 -9.29 0.35
CA LEU A 25 0.87 -8.29 -0.43
C LEU A 25 1.00 -6.95 0.31
N LEU A 26 -0.12 -6.37 0.76
CA LEU A 26 -0.09 -5.07 1.45
C LEU A 26 0.60 -5.14 2.82
N GLY A 27 0.50 -6.29 3.50
CA GLY A 27 1.13 -6.51 4.79
C GLY A 27 2.59 -6.93 4.72
N LYS A 28 3.16 -7.11 3.51
CA LYS A 28 4.48 -7.73 3.29
C LYS A 28 4.65 -9.05 4.06
N LEU A 29 3.57 -9.84 4.16
CA LEU A 29 3.54 -11.13 4.86
C LEU A 29 3.86 -12.31 3.94
N SER A 30 4.15 -12.05 2.66
CA SER A 30 4.51 -13.08 1.70
C SER A 30 5.88 -13.66 2.05
N ALA A 31 5.96 -14.99 2.16
CA ALA A 31 7.20 -15.69 2.49
C ALA A 31 8.25 -15.61 1.37
N SER A 32 7.80 -15.51 0.11
CA SER A 32 8.66 -15.34 -1.07
C SER A 32 7.84 -14.82 -2.24
N ASN A 33 8.37 -13.85 -2.97
CA ASN A 33 7.75 -13.32 -4.18
C ASN A 33 7.68 -14.37 -5.29
N ASP A 34 8.70 -15.24 -5.40
CA ASP A 34 8.73 -16.33 -6.39
C ASP A 34 7.61 -17.35 -6.14
N ASN A 35 7.28 -17.61 -4.87
CA ASN A 35 6.20 -18.52 -4.51
C ASN A 35 4.83 -17.93 -4.90
N GLU A 36 4.60 -16.64 -4.67
CA GLU A 36 3.37 -15.96 -5.08
C GLU A 36 3.25 -15.94 -6.61
N GLN A 37 4.33 -15.62 -7.32
CA GLN A 37 4.37 -15.63 -8.79
C GLN A 37 4.10 -17.03 -9.36
N SER A 38 4.76 -18.06 -8.82
CA SER A 38 4.55 -19.46 -9.21
C SER A 38 3.12 -19.92 -8.98
N MET A 39 2.50 -19.51 -7.86
CA MET A 39 1.11 -19.84 -7.56
C MET A 39 0.14 -19.15 -8.54
N ILE A 40 0.36 -17.88 -8.85
CA ILE A 40 -0.45 -17.13 -9.84
C ILE A 40 -0.32 -17.76 -11.23
N LEU A 41 0.88 -18.18 -11.64
CA LEU A 41 1.08 -18.89 -12.92
C LEU A 41 0.30 -20.20 -12.98
N ARG A 42 0.25 -20.97 -11.87
CA ARG A 42 -0.55 -22.19 -11.80
C ARG A 42 -2.06 -21.91 -11.85
N LEU A 43 -2.51 -20.81 -11.21
CA LEU A 43 -3.89 -20.33 -11.31
C LEU A 43 -4.24 -19.90 -12.74
N LYS A 44 -3.32 -19.24 -13.45
CA LYS A 44 -3.50 -18.84 -14.85
C LYS A 44 -3.76 -20.01 -15.79
N ASN A 45 -3.15 -21.16 -15.51
CA ASN A 45 -3.34 -22.38 -16.31
C ASN A 45 -4.64 -23.15 -15.98
N THR A 46 -5.32 -22.81 -14.90
CA THR A 46 -6.47 -23.59 -14.37
C THR A 46 -7.75 -22.79 -14.20
N CYS A 47 -7.66 -21.48 -14.05
CA CYS A 47 -8.76 -20.55 -13.84
C CYS A 47 -8.96 -19.65 -15.07
N ASP A 48 -10.00 -18.83 -15.02
CA ASP A 48 -10.27 -17.87 -16.08
C ASP A 48 -9.13 -16.86 -16.22
N PHE A 49 -8.77 -16.59 -17.47
CA PHE A 49 -7.69 -15.66 -17.82
C PHE A 49 -7.91 -14.27 -17.18
N ALA A 50 -9.15 -13.78 -17.18
CA ALA A 50 -9.49 -12.48 -16.61
C ALA A 50 -9.26 -12.41 -15.09
N TYR A 51 -9.46 -13.52 -14.37
CA TYR A 51 -9.20 -13.60 -12.93
C TYR A 51 -7.68 -13.62 -12.67
N ALA A 52 -6.96 -14.51 -13.36
CA ALA A 52 -5.51 -14.64 -13.19
C ALA A 52 -4.76 -13.34 -13.57
N SER A 53 -5.20 -12.66 -14.64
CA SER A 53 -4.62 -11.38 -15.06
C SER A 53 -4.76 -10.28 -13.99
N LYS A 54 -5.87 -10.26 -13.23
CA LYS A 54 -6.03 -9.33 -12.09
C LYS A 54 -5.03 -9.63 -10.98
N LEU A 55 -4.82 -10.90 -10.62
CA LEU A 55 -3.85 -11.29 -9.59
C LEU A 55 -2.41 -10.95 -10.02
N GLU A 56 -2.06 -11.22 -11.28
CA GLU A 56 -0.78 -10.87 -11.88
C GLU A 56 -0.55 -9.35 -11.83
N LYS A 57 -1.59 -8.57 -12.16
CA LYS A 57 -1.54 -7.11 -12.09
C LYS A 57 -1.35 -6.59 -10.67
N MET A 58 -1.98 -7.22 -9.67
CA MET A 58 -1.77 -6.87 -8.26
C MET A 58 -0.31 -7.09 -7.83
N LEU A 59 0.32 -8.18 -8.24
CA LEU A 59 1.74 -8.44 -7.93
C LEU A 59 2.65 -7.40 -8.61
N GLN A 60 2.37 -7.08 -9.88
CA GLN A 60 3.10 -6.04 -10.61
C GLN A 60 2.98 -4.67 -9.94
N ASP A 61 1.78 -4.28 -9.51
CA ASP A 61 1.55 -2.98 -8.86
C ASP A 61 2.39 -2.84 -7.58
N VAL A 62 2.51 -3.89 -6.77
CA VAL A 62 3.34 -3.89 -5.55
C VAL A 62 4.83 -3.77 -5.90
N ASN A 63 5.33 -4.56 -6.84
CA ASN A 63 6.74 -4.51 -7.25
C ASN A 63 7.11 -3.15 -7.86
N LEU A 64 6.23 -2.58 -8.69
CA LEU A 64 6.42 -1.25 -9.27
C LEU A 64 6.43 -0.16 -8.20
N SER A 65 5.66 -0.34 -7.12
CA SER A 65 5.65 0.60 -6.01
C SER A 65 6.96 0.64 -5.25
N GLU A 66 7.63 -0.50 -5.08
CA GLU A 66 8.96 -0.56 -4.46
C GLU A 66 9.98 0.20 -5.31
N THR A 67 10.00 -0.03 -6.63
CA THR A 67 10.88 0.72 -7.54
C THR A 67 10.56 2.22 -7.56
N LEU A 68 9.29 2.60 -7.46
CA LEU A 68 8.86 4.00 -7.37
C LEU A 68 9.39 4.68 -6.10
N LEU A 69 9.43 3.95 -4.99
CA LEU A 69 9.95 4.46 -3.73
C LEU A 69 11.46 4.75 -3.84
N ASP A 70 12.24 3.84 -4.43
CA ASP A 70 13.68 4.04 -4.65
C ASP A 70 13.96 5.27 -5.54
N GLN A 71 13.15 5.44 -6.59
CA GLN A 71 13.24 6.61 -7.47
C GLN A 71 12.89 7.90 -6.72
N TYR A 72 11.91 7.85 -5.83
CA TYR A 72 11.53 8.99 -5.00
C TYR A 72 12.62 9.36 -3.99
N GLN A 73 13.27 8.38 -3.36
CA GLN A 73 14.41 8.63 -2.47
C GLN A 73 15.55 9.35 -3.20
N THR A 74 15.90 8.88 -4.40
CA THR A 74 16.90 9.53 -5.27
C THR A 74 16.49 10.97 -5.65
N TYR A 75 15.19 11.19 -5.90
CA TYR A 75 14.64 12.53 -6.15
C TYR A 75 14.78 13.44 -4.92
N CYS A 76 14.56 12.93 -3.71
CA CYS A 76 14.68 13.69 -2.48
C CYS A 76 16.13 14.13 -2.22
N GLU A 77 17.09 13.21 -2.41
CA GLU A 77 18.52 13.51 -2.28
C GLU A 77 18.97 14.60 -3.26
N LYS A 78 18.54 14.49 -4.53
CA LYS A 78 18.90 15.47 -5.57
C LYS A 78 18.35 16.87 -5.28
N ASN A 79 17.16 16.95 -4.69
CA ASN A 79 16.49 18.22 -4.37
C ASN A 79 16.77 18.71 -2.94
N LYS A 80 17.59 17.99 -2.15
CA LYS A 80 17.95 18.32 -0.76
C LYS A 80 16.73 18.55 0.13
N LEU A 81 15.79 17.62 0.07
CA LEU A 81 14.56 17.68 0.86
C LEU A 81 14.77 17.00 2.22
N ASP A 82 15.41 17.72 3.16
CA ASP A 82 15.79 17.19 4.48
C ASP A 82 14.62 17.10 5.49
N ASP A 83 13.50 17.78 5.22
CA ASP A 83 12.31 17.84 6.10
C ASP A 83 11.30 16.68 5.85
N ILE A 84 11.65 15.67 5.06
CA ILE A 84 10.73 14.60 4.67
C ILE A 84 10.74 13.47 5.71
N VAL A 85 9.55 13.18 6.24
CA VAL A 85 9.29 12.00 7.08
C VAL A 85 9.52 10.72 6.26
N ASP A 86 10.20 9.71 6.82
CA ASP A 86 10.40 8.42 6.17
C ASP A 86 9.06 7.67 5.99
N PHE A 87 8.84 7.09 4.82
CA PHE A 87 7.59 6.41 4.49
C PHE A 87 7.78 5.42 3.35
N SER A 88 6.89 4.44 3.31
CA SER A 88 6.71 3.51 2.21
C SER A 88 5.42 3.83 1.47
N VAL A 89 5.46 3.76 0.15
CA VAL A 89 4.29 3.95 -0.71
C VAL A 89 3.98 2.70 -1.49
N ILE A 90 2.69 2.40 -1.58
CA ILE A 90 2.13 1.38 -2.46
C ILE A 90 1.10 2.05 -3.37
N VAL A 91 1.44 2.18 -4.65
CA VAL A 91 0.60 2.75 -5.71
C VAL A 91 -0.09 1.63 -6.49
N LEU A 92 -1.41 1.65 -6.50
CA LEU A 92 -2.25 0.55 -6.98
C LEU A 92 -3.17 0.99 -8.12
N SER A 93 -3.46 0.08 -9.04
CA SER A 93 -4.42 0.32 -10.13
C SER A 93 -5.88 0.21 -9.63
N SER A 94 -6.75 1.16 -9.98
CA SER A 94 -8.16 1.15 -9.51
C SER A 94 -8.93 -0.13 -9.87
N ASN A 95 -8.62 -0.75 -11.01
CA ASN A 95 -9.44 -1.81 -11.60
C ASN A 95 -9.12 -3.22 -11.08
N SER A 96 -7.97 -3.40 -10.43
CA SER A 96 -7.48 -4.72 -10.01
C SER A 96 -7.75 -5.00 -8.53
N TRP A 97 -7.96 -3.94 -7.73
CA TRP A 97 -8.04 -4.01 -6.27
C TRP A 97 -9.44 -3.67 -5.76
N LEU A 98 -9.86 -4.35 -4.69
CA LEU A 98 -11.19 -4.20 -4.09
C LEU A 98 -11.14 -3.34 -2.83
N PHE A 99 -10.77 -2.06 -2.93
CA PHE A 99 -10.87 -1.14 -1.80
C PHE A 99 -12.16 -0.32 -1.88
N ALA A 100 -12.65 0.08 -0.70
CA ALA A 100 -13.80 0.97 -0.60
C ALA A 100 -13.43 2.38 -1.08
N ALA A 101 -14.45 3.18 -1.38
CA ALA A 101 -14.27 4.57 -1.75
C ALA A 101 -13.52 5.34 -0.63
N PRO A 102 -12.66 6.30 -0.98
CA PRO A 102 -11.98 7.14 0.01
C PRO A 102 -13.02 7.89 0.84
N SER A 103 -12.78 8.00 2.14
CA SER A 103 -13.59 8.84 3.04
C SER A 103 -12.95 10.22 3.24
N ASN A 104 -13.72 11.16 3.79
CA ASN A 104 -13.22 12.49 4.10
C ASN A 104 -12.23 12.41 5.26
N PHE A 105 -10.96 12.67 4.98
CA PHE A 105 -9.89 12.71 5.95
C PHE A 105 -9.10 13.99 5.74
N ILE A 106 -8.98 14.76 6.81
CA ILE A 106 -8.08 15.90 6.84
C ILE A 106 -6.68 15.31 7.03
N LEU A 107 -5.60 15.88 6.48
CA LEU A 107 -4.24 15.34 6.65
C LEU A 107 -3.44 16.25 7.59
N PRO A 108 -2.70 15.73 8.60
CA PRO A 108 -1.96 16.57 9.53
C PRO A 108 -0.89 17.36 8.79
N VAL A 109 -0.57 18.56 9.27
CA VAL A 109 0.28 19.52 8.57
C VAL A 109 1.70 18.97 8.36
N GLU A 110 2.17 18.20 9.33
CA GLU A 110 3.49 17.56 9.37
C GLU A 110 3.64 16.57 8.21
N LEU A 111 2.58 15.81 7.94
CA LEU A 111 2.57 14.81 6.88
C LEU A 111 2.28 15.42 5.52
N LYS A 112 1.45 16.47 5.48
CA LYS A 112 1.00 17.11 4.25
C LYS A 112 2.15 17.49 3.32
N LYS A 113 3.25 18.01 3.86
CA LYS A 113 4.45 18.34 3.08
C LYS A 113 5.01 17.13 2.34
N THR A 114 5.19 16.00 3.03
CA THR A 114 5.70 14.75 2.45
C THR A 114 4.77 14.23 1.36
N PHE A 115 3.46 14.22 1.63
CA PHE A 115 2.46 13.76 0.69
C PHE A 115 2.39 14.64 -0.58
N ASP A 116 2.38 15.96 -0.42
CA ASP A 116 2.35 16.91 -1.55
C ASP A 116 3.62 16.79 -2.42
N SER A 117 4.78 16.58 -1.80
CA SER A 117 6.05 16.30 -2.49
C SER A 117 5.97 15.03 -3.33
N PHE A 118 5.46 13.93 -2.76
CA PHE A 118 5.31 12.66 -3.47
C PHE A 118 4.32 12.78 -4.63
N ILE A 119 3.18 13.44 -4.43
CA ILE A 119 2.19 13.67 -5.49
C ILE A 119 2.82 14.46 -6.63
N LYS A 120 3.57 15.52 -6.33
CA LYS A 120 4.27 16.32 -7.34
C LYS A 120 5.28 15.48 -8.14
N PHE A 121 6.08 14.66 -7.46
CA PHE A 121 7.01 13.73 -8.10
C PHE A 121 6.27 12.75 -9.04
N TYR A 122 5.19 12.13 -8.57
CA TYR A 122 4.43 11.16 -9.35
C TYR A 122 3.76 11.80 -10.57
N THR A 123 3.12 12.96 -10.41
CA THR A 123 2.45 13.67 -11.52
C THR A 123 3.43 14.16 -12.59
N GLN A 124 4.68 14.48 -12.21
CA GLN A 124 5.73 14.82 -13.17
C GLN A 124 6.11 13.63 -14.07
N GLN A 125 6.14 12.42 -13.52
CA GLN A 125 6.44 11.21 -14.28
C GLN A 125 5.22 10.64 -15.02
N HIS A 126 4.02 10.85 -14.47
CA HIS A 126 2.76 10.31 -14.97
C HIS A 126 1.70 11.40 -15.13
N THR A 127 1.83 12.19 -16.19
CA THR A 127 0.99 13.35 -16.47
C THR A 127 -0.48 13.02 -16.73
N SER A 128 -0.78 11.79 -17.17
CA SER A 128 -2.15 11.31 -17.42
C SER A 128 -2.76 10.56 -16.24
N ARG A 129 -2.17 10.61 -15.04
CA ARG A 129 -2.66 9.84 -13.90
C ARG A 129 -2.96 10.72 -12.70
N LYS A 130 -4.10 10.48 -12.05
CA LYS A 130 -4.48 11.14 -10.80
C LYS A 130 -4.38 10.19 -9.63
N LEU A 131 -3.56 10.54 -8.64
CA LEU A 131 -3.46 9.80 -7.39
C LEU A 131 -4.61 10.13 -6.44
N THR A 132 -5.17 9.10 -5.80
CA THR A 132 -6.19 9.20 -4.75
C THR A 132 -5.72 8.43 -3.55
N TRP A 133 -5.62 9.08 -2.40
CA TRP A 133 -5.10 8.46 -1.18
C TRP A 133 -6.18 7.62 -0.46
N LEU A 134 -5.81 6.39 -0.07
CA LEU A 134 -6.63 5.45 0.70
C LEU A 134 -6.16 5.39 2.15
N HIS A 135 -6.43 6.46 2.91
CA HIS A 135 -6.01 6.58 4.31
C HIS A 135 -6.52 5.46 5.23
N GLN A 136 -7.73 4.92 4.98
CA GLN A 136 -8.33 3.79 5.73
C GLN A 136 -7.51 2.50 5.67
N HIS A 137 -6.68 2.36 4.63
CA HIS A 137 -5.80 1.20 4.48
C HIS A 137 -4.37 1.51 4.89
N SER A 138 -4.04 2.79 5.09
CA SER A 138 -2.72 3.22 5.49
C SER A 138 -2.46 2.96 6.97
N LYS A 139 -1.23 2.55 7.25
CA LYS A 139 -0.77 2.21 8.60
C LYS A 139 0.45 3.05 8.94
N GLY A 140 0.62 3.33 10.22
CA GLY A 140 1.76 4.03 10.77
C GLY A 140 2.21 3.42 12.09
N ASP A 141 3.48 3.63 12.41
CA ASP A 141 4.03 3.30 13.72
C ASP A 141 4.17 4.57 14.55
N LEU A 142 3.66 4.57 15.78
CA LEU A 142 3.82 5.67 16.74
C LEU A 142 4.75 5.23 17.86
N GLN A 143 5.81 6.00 18.13
CA GLN A 143 6.69 5.76 19.27
C GLN A 143 6.31 6.64 20.46
N THR A 144 6.16 6.04 21.65
CA THR A 144 5.93 6.81 22.87
C THR A 144 7.23 7.43 23.40
N LEU A 145 7.22 8.74 23.66
CA LEU A 145 8.36 9.46 24.26
C LEU A 145 8.22 9.66 25.78
N TYR A 146 7.02 9.52 26.32
CA TYR A 146 6.70 9.82 27.72
C TYR A 146 6.91 8.66 28.68
N THR A 147 7.05 7.42 28.18
CA THR A 147 7.30 6.23 29.01
C THR A 147 8.74 5.72 28.83
N LYS A 148 9.29 5.16 29.91
CA LYS A 148 10.43 4.24 29.84
C LYS A 148 9.93 2.87 30.32
N PRO A 149 9.95 1.82 29.48
CA PRO A 149 10.49 1.76 28.12
C PRO A 149 9.65 2.51 27.07
N ARG A 150 10.26 2.81 25.91
CA ARG A 150 9.56 3.35 24.75
C ARG A 150 8.73 2.23 24.11
N TYR A 151 7.46 2.47 23.87
CA TYR A 151 6.57 1.54 23.18
C TYR A 151 6.36 1.99 21.73
N ILE A 152 6.22 1.03 20.82
CA ILE A 152 5.82 1.27 19.43
C ILE A 152 4.40 0.77 19.28
N LEU A 153 3.50 1.64 18.84
CA LEU A 153 2.10 1.36 18.60
C LEU A 153 1.87 1.31 17.09
N HIS A 154 1.43 0.15 16.59
CA HIS A 154 1.02 -0.01 15.21
C HIS A 154 -0.44 0.46 15.08
N VAL A 155 -0.67 1.53 14.32
CA VAL A 155 -1.98 2.20 14.22
C VAL A 155 -2.37 2.41 12.76
N CYS A 156 -3.67 2.39 12.48
CA CYS A 156 -4.19 2.82 11.17
C CYS A 156 -4.36 4.35 11.18
N ILE A 157 -3.98 5.02 10.09
CA ILE A 157 -3.88 6.50 10.02
C ILE A 157 -5.22 7.21 10.26
N ASP A 158 -6.32 6.59 9.88
CA ASP A 158 -7.68 7.04 10.16
C ASP A 158 -7.96 7.20 11.66
N LEU A 159 -7.36 6.35 12.51
CA LEU A 159 -7.45 6.44 13.98
C LEU A 159 -6.43 7.40 14.60
N VAL A 160 -5.42 7.80 13.84
CA VAL A 160 -4.31 8.64 14.31
C VAL A 160 -4.73 10.10 14.48
N TYR A 161 -5.78 10.55 13.78
CA TYR A 161 -6.30 11.91 13.93
C TYR A 161 -6.74 12.24 15.35
N ASP A 162 -7.43 11.32 16.01
CA ASP A 162 -7.90 11.50 17.38
C ASP A 162 -6.76 11.34 18.39
N LEU A 163 -5.70 10.59 18.04
CA LEU A 163 -4.56 10.29 18.92
C LEU A 163 -3.44 11.35 18.87
N ILE A 164 -3.16 11.94 17.69
CA ILE A 164 -2.14 13.00 17.53
C ILE A 164 -2.53 14.26 18.32
N PHE A 165 -3.83 14.58 18.40
CA PHE A 165 -4.29 15.77 19.14
C PHE A 165 -4.09 15.64 20.66
N ILE A 166 -3.96 14.40 21.18
CA ILE A 166 -3.88 14.12 22.61
C ILE A 166 -2.43 14.03 23.10
N CYS A 167 -1.47 13.69 22.22
CA CYS A 167 -0.14 13.28 22.67
C CYS A 167 0.98 13.54 21.63
N PHE A 168 1.76 14.60 21.90
CA PHE A 168 3.22 14.71 21.71
C PHE A 168 3.82 15.28 20.41
N ASP A 169 4.71 16.27 20.65
CA ASP A 169 5.89 16.62 19.85
C ASP A 169 6.87 15.44 19.79
N GLY A 170 7.25 15.02 18.58
CA GLY A 170 8.34 14.06 18.35
C GLY A 170 7.88 12.64 18.01
N LEU A 171 7.17 12.48 16.89
CA LEU A 171 6.83 11.18 16.33
C LEU A 171 7.80 10.80 15.20
N ILE A 172 8.41 9.62 15.29
CA ILE A 172 9.03 8.93 14.15
C ILE A 172 7.93 8.04 13.57
N MET A 173 7.44 8.37 12.37
CA MET A 173 6.33 7.65 11.76
C MET A 173 6.76 6.99 10.45
N ASN A 174 6.85 5.66 10.45
CA ASN A 174 6.95 4.90 9.21
C ASN A 174 5.53 4.63 8.70
N PHE A 175 5.18 5.16 7.54
CA PHE A 175 3.87 4.93 6.95
C PHE A 175 3.92 3.91 5.83
N ILE A 176 2.86 3.10 5.70
CA ILE A 176 2.52 2.49 4.42
C ILE A 176 1.34 3.28 3.84
N VAL A 177 1.62 4.03 2.79
CA VAL A 177 0.66 4.88 2.10
C VAL A 177 0.10 4.12 0.91
N PHE A 178 -1.23 4.04 0.80
CA PHE A 178 -1.89 3.42 -0.35
C PHE A 178 -2.47 4.47 -1.25
N PHE A 179 -2.05 4.50 -2.51
CA PHE A 179 -2.71 5.33 -3.52
C PHE A 179 -3.42 4.47 -4.56
N TYR A 180 -4.58 4.92 -5.01
CA TYR A 180 -5.08 4.58 -6.33
C TYR A 180 -4.55 5.55 -7.36
N TYR A 181 -4.31 5.07 -8.58
CA TYR A 181 -4.29 5.95 -9.75
C TYR A 181 -5.50 5.68 -10.65
N TYR A 182 -6.10 6.78 -11.13
CA TYR A 182 -7.04 6.78 -12.26
C TYR A 182 -6.32 7.28 -13.51
N LEU A 183 -6.74 6.81 -14.68
CA LEU A 183 -6.38 7.38 -15.99
C LEU A 183 -7.17 8.65 -16.28
#